data_AF-A0A523ZPJ0-F1
#
_entry.id   AF-A0A523ZPJ0-F1
#
_cell.length_a   1.000
_cell.length_b   1.000
_cell.length_c   1.000
_cell.angle_alpha   90.00
_cell.angle_beta   90.00
_cell.angle_gamma   90.00
#
_symmetry.space_group_name_H-M   'P 1'
#
loop_
_entity.id
_entity.type
_entity.pdbx_description
1 polymer ?
#
loop_
_entity_poly.entity_id
_entity_poly.type
_entity_poly.pdbx_seq_one_letter_code
_entity_poly.pdbx_strand_id
1 'polypeptide(L)'
;MKKISVEHLARVEGSGGISATIDGKVVTNVKFVVNEGPRLVERLTLGKTPEEDVNIVPRICAICTISHKYAILRAMENALSVKVSSKVSLLRELMHMGEMIESHSLHIYYLALPDYVGFPSAIAMASKFDLEVRIALEMKEFGNHIMKTASGRYIHGENPVIGGFGKFPSDEELAWIKSRAIQFMPFVMKTVRLFCELDYPDCPEEDTVYACCNPDKNTYGFVGDEILLSTGKTIKKEDYKNLTNEFVVSHSYAKRSLYKGKPYSVGALARVNNLGDRLKGEARKMYQRYFNRRWKRNPLFNNAAQALELLYAFERIPSIVDKMLKLSDPPLVTYTKKDGRGTGIVEAPRGLLIHSYEISGGLVSYTDIITPTAQNAEDIERYCLIAAQKFLYRGEEDKIRDRMELVVRAYDPCISCSAHMAEVRNAPPEDWKVRLAKLKERNLPIFIGVGERDRSDDAVGIELALKLKKHGVKDVWLESEVREREVPWNKASHRPLVFLDAVDFREKSGKVILLPLHYIFSDSALSHRLLPFISNGMSYERLKNSFVLGIQPESIEEGRKISSPVRQALLKVLDQIIN
;
A
#
# COMPACT_ATOMS: atom_id res chain seq x y z
N MET A 1 19.91 6.83 -17.46
CA MET A 1 18.72 7.00 -16.61
C MET A 1 19.11 7.64 -15.28
N LYS A 2 18.47 8.74 -14.93
CA LYS A 2 18.63 9.47 -13.66
C LYS A 2 17.45 9.11 -12.73
N LYS A 3 17.68 9.07 -11.42
CA LYS A 3 16.63 8.81 -10.42
C LYS A 3 16.54 9.98 -9.45
N ILE A 4 15.33 10.50 -9.26
CA ILE A 4 15.00 11.46 -8.20
C ILE A 4 14.15 10.72 -7.19
N SER A 5 14.55 10.70 -5.92
CA SER A 5 13.83 9.96 -4.88
C SER A 5 13.71 10.74 -3.60
N VAL A 6 12.56 10.57 -2.97
CA VAL A 6 12.30 10.86 -1.57
C VAL A 6 12.17 9.51 -0.89
N GLU A 7 13.25 9.02 -0.28
CA GLU A 7 13.26 7.69 0.32
C GLU A 7 12.37 7.62 1.56
N HIS A 8 12.34 8.70 2.33
CA HIS A 8 11.50 8.86 3.50
C HIS A 8 10.66 10.13 3.38
N LEU A 9 9.36 9.95 3.16
CA LEU A 9 8.39 11.04 3.19
C LEU A 9 8.22 11.51 4.64
N ALA A 10 8.64 12.74 4.91
CA ALA A 10 8.32 13.40 6.17
C ALA A 10 6.89 13.96 6.16
N ARG A 11 6.31 14.13 7.36
CA ARG A 11 4.95 14.67 7.57
C ARG A 11 3.85 13.84 6.90
N VAL A 12 4.01 12.52 6.93
CA VAL A 12 2.97 11.54 6.62
C VAL A 12 2.98 10.48 7.73
N GLU A 13 1.90 9.70 7.87
CA GLU A 13 1.91 8.58 8.80
C GLU A 13 2.55 7.34 8.14
N GLY A 14 3.38 6.62 8.92
CA GLY A 14 4.08 5.40 8.50
C GLY A 14 5.36 5.64 7.70
N SER A 15 5.96 4.57 7.16
CA SER A 15 7.26 4.61 6.49
C SER A 15 7.17 4.26 5.01
N GLY A 16 7.45 5.25 4.15
CA GLY A 16 7.44 5.08 2.71
C GLY A 16 8.08 6.26 1.97
N GLY A 17 8.12 6.13 0.65
CA GLY A 17 8.82 7.06 -0.23
C GLY A 17 8.17 7.18 -1.61
N ILE A 18 8.69 8.08 -2.42
CA ILE A 18 8.29 8.29 -3.81
C ILE A 18 9.55 8.46 -4.66
N SER A 19 9.60 7.83 -5.84
CA SER A 19 10.74 7.99 -6.75
C SER A 19 10.31 8.11 -8.20
N ALA A 20 10.98 8.98 -8.95
CA ALA A 20 10.83 9.18 -10.37
C ALA A 20 12.10 8.74 -11.12
N THR A 21 11.94 8.00 -12.21
CA THR A 21 13.04 7.59 -13.10
C THR A 21 12.95 8.37 -14.40
N ILE A 22 14.04 9.05 -14.76
CA ILE A 22 14.13 9.96 -15.90
C ILE A 22 15.11 9.37 -16.92
N ASP A 23 14.69 9.33 -18.18
CA ASP A 23 15.55 9.00 -19.31
C ASP A 23 15.53 10.13 -20.35
N GLY A 24 16.66 10.82 -20.49
CA GLY A 24 16.73 12.06 -21.26
C GLY A 24 15.74 13.11 -20.77
N LYS A 25 14.72 13.41 -21.59
CA LYS A 25 13.66 14.40 -21.30
C LYS A 25 12.30 13.77 -20.91
N VAL A 26 12.29 12.47 -20.67
CA VAL A 26 11.05 11.72 -20.39
C VAL A 26 11.11 11.10 -18.99
N VAL A 27 10.06 11.30 -18.21
CA VAL A 27 9.83 10.56 -16.96
C VAL A 27 9.24 9.21 -17.34
N THR A 28 10.02 8.16 -17.15
CA THR A 28 9.66 6.79 -17.58
C THR A 28 8.82 6.06 -16.55
N ASN A 29 8.99 6.38 -15.27
CA ASN A 29 8.27 5.70 -14.19
C ASN A 29 8.23 6.57 -12.92
N VAL A 30 7.15 6.45 -12.15
CA VAL A 30 7.05 6.94 -10.78
C VAL A 30 6.57 5.80 -9.89
N LYS A 31 7.24 5.61 -8.75
CA LYS A 31 6.94 4.54 -7.79
C LYS A 31 6.72 5.12 -6.41
N PHE A 32 5.48 5.03 -5.93
CA PHE A 32 5.12 5.22 -4.54
C PHE A 32 5.41 3.91 -3.80
N VAL A 33 6.19 3.99 -2.73
CA VAL A 33 6.74 2.82 -2.05
C VAL A 33 6.28 2.85 -0.61
N VAL A 34 5.60 1.79 -0.20
CA VAL A 34 5.32 1.50 1.21
C VAL A 34 6.32 0.46 1.67
N ASN A 35 7.25 0.88 2.52
CA ASN A 35 8.35 0.04 3.04
C ASN A 35 8.00 -0.61 4.38
N GLU A 36 6.89 -0.20 5.00
CA GLU A 36 6.45 -0.76 6.26
C GLU A 36 6.06 -2.24 6.12
N GLY A 37 6.55 -3.07 7.04
CA GLY A 37 6.30 -4.49 7.04
C GLY A 37 4.80 -4.78 7.15
N PRO A 38 4.26 -5.70 6.33
CA PRO A 38 2.85 -6.02 6.39
C PRO A 38 2.55 -6.73 7.70
N ARG A 39 1.56 -6.21 8.42
CA ARG A 39 1.15 -6.77 9.72
C ARG A 39 0.24 -8.00 9.59
N LEU A 40 -0.18 -8.31 8.36
CA LEU A 40 -0.97 -9.50 8.02
C LEU A 40 -2.25 -9.65 8.87
N VAL A 41 -2.91 -8.52 9.19
CA VAL A 41 -4.11 -8.51 10.05
C VAL A 41 -5.23 -9.37 9.46
N GLU A 42 -5.40 -9.39 8.14
CA GLU A 42 -6.37 -10.26 7.45
C GLU A 42 -6.13 -11.75 7.73
N ARG A 43 -4.87 -12.16 7.97
CA ARG A 43 -4.54 -13.53 8.38
C ARG A 43 -4.65 -13.75 9.88
N LEU A 44 -4.29 -12.75 10.68
CA LEU A 44 -4.35 -12.81 12.15
C LEU A 44 -5.77 -13.05 12.67
N THR A 45 -6.76 -12.56 11.93
CA THR A 45 -8.19 -12.63 12.30
C THR A 45 -8.83 -13.98 11.97
N LEU A 46 -8.21 -14.79 11.11
CA LEU A 46 -8.74 -16.12 10.78
C LEU A 46 -8.75 -17.03 12.01
N GLY A 47 -9.88 -17.70 12.24
CA GLY A 47 -10.11 -18.56 13.40
C GLY A 47 -10.39 -17.81 14.71
N LYS A 48 -10.50 -16.48 14.70
CA LYS A 48 -10.93 -15.67 15.84
C LYS A 48 -12.43 -15.58 15.94
N THR A 49 -12.96 -15.31 17.13
CA THR A 49 -14.38 -14.96 17.26
C THR A 49 -14.63 -13.53 16.78
N PRO A 50 -15.87 -13.19 16.39
CA PRO A 50 -16.22 -11.80 16.05
C PRO A 50 -15.86 -10.79 17.15
N GLU A 51 -16.02 -11.15 18.42
CA GLU A 51 -15.65 -10.31 19.58
C GLU A 51 -14.15 -10.07 19.71
N GLU A 52 -13.32 -11.08 19.42
CA GLU A 52 -11.87 -10.90 19.41
C GLU A 52 -11.46 -9.97 18.26
N ASP A 53 -12.04 -10.20 17.08
CA ASP A 53 -11.68 -9.50 15.85
C ASP A 53 -12.01 -7.99 15.91
N VAL A 54 -13.18 -7.62 16.44
CA VAL A 54 -13.53 -6.20 16.65
C VAL A 54 -12.53 -5.45 17.51
N ASN A 55 -11.71 -6.16 18.31
CA ASN A 55 -10.64 -5.58 19.10
C ASN A 55 -9.27 -5.69 18.42
N ILE A 56 -9.02 -6.69 17.58
CA ILE A 56 -7.76 -6.83 16.84
C ILE A 56 -7.65 -5.77 15.74
N VAL A 57 -8.66 -5.65 14.89
CA VAL A 57 -8.61 -4.87 13.65
C VAL A 57 -8.33 -3.37 13.83
N PRO A 58 -8.82 -2.68 14.89
CA PRO A 58 -8.45 -1.29 15.14
C PRO A 58 -6.94 -1.05 15.25
N ARG A 59 -6.12 -2.08 15.56
CA ARG A 59 -4.65 -1.97 15.65
C ARG A 59 -3.97 -1.81 14.29
N ILE A 60 -4.73 -1.83 13.18
CA ILE A 60 -4.24 -1.42 11.87
C ILE A 60 -3.76 0.04 11.92
N CYS A 61 -4.33 0.94 12.70
CA CYS A 61 -3.74 2.27 12.83
C CYS A 61 -4.25 3.01 14.04
N ALA A 62 -3.33 3.71 14.70
CA ALA A 62 -3.63 4.56 15.84
C ALA A 62 -4.40 5.83 15.47
N ILE A 63 -4.29 6.34 14.24
CA ILE A 63 -5.04 7.50 13.75
C ILE A 63 -6.41 7.07 13.22
N CYS A 64 -6.46 6.10 12.30
CA CYS A 64 -7.69 5.63 11.63
C CYS A 64 -8.48 4.57 12.48
N THR A 65 -8.32 4.58 13.81
CA THR A 65 -8.77 3.52 14.74
C THR A 65 -10.28 3.35 14.86
N ILE A 66 -11.05 4.44 14.92
CA ILE A 66 -12.52 4.43 15.02
C ILE A 66 -13.11 4.04 13.68
N SER A 67 -12.55 4.52 12.56
CA SER A 67 -12.94 4.05 11.22
C SER A 67 -12.83 2.53 11.10
N HIS A 68 -11.69 1.96 11.50
CA HIS A 68 -11.52 0.51 11.49
C HIS A 68 -12.50 -0.19 12.43
N LYS A 69 -12.68 0.28 13.67
CA LYS A 69 -13.65 -0.28 14.63
C LYS A 69 -15.08 -0.22 14.08
N TYR A 70 -15.46 0.88 13.44
CA TYR A 70 -16.80 1.05 12.91
C TYR A 70 -17.03 0.17 11.67
N ALA A 71 -16.07 0.11 10.75
CA ALA A 71 -16.16 -0.76 9.58
C ALA A 71 -16.37 -2.23 9.96
N ILE A 72 -15.56 -2.77 10.89
CA ILE A 72 -15.71 -4.15 11.34
C ILE A 72 -17.01 -4.37 12.09
N LEU A 73 -17.45 -3.45 12.97
CA LEU A 73 -18.74 -3.58 13.65
C LEU A 73 -19.89 -3.70 12.66
N ARG A 74 -19.91 -2.83 11.64
CA ARG A 74 -20.92 -2.91 10.57
C ARG A 74 -20.85 -4.22 9.81
N ALA A 75 -19.64 -4.70 9.49
CA ALA A 75 -19.46 -5.94 8.76
C ALA A 75 -19.95 -7.16 9.56
N MET A 76 -19.55 -7.26 10.84
CA MET A 76 -19.97 -8.33 11.75
C MET A 76 -21.47 -8.30 12.01
N GLU A 77 -22.06 -7.12 12.23
CA GLU A 77 -23.51 -6.99 12.42
C GLU A 77 -24.30 -7.39 11.16
N ASN A 78 -23.78 -7.08 9.97
CA ASN A 78 -24.39 -7.54 8.73
C ASN A 78 -24.31 -9.08 8.60
N ALA A 79 -23.16 -9.69 8.91
CA ALA A 79 -22.96 -11.13 8.86
C ALA A 79 -23.88 -11.88 9.85
N LEU A 80 -23.95 -11.37 11.09
CA LEU A 80 -24.68 -11.94 12.22
C LEU A 80 -26.16 -11.53 12.25
N SER A 81 -26.59 -10.67 11.32
CA SER A 81 -27.96 -10.16 11.20
C SER A 81 -28.43 -9.38 12.43
N VAL A 82 -27.52 -8.62 13.02
CA VAL A 82 -27.75 -7.74 14.18
C VAL A 82 -28.19 -6.36 13.70
N LYS A 83 -29.28 -5.85 14.27
CA LYS A 83 -29.78 -4.50 14.00
C LYS A 83 -29.68 -3.67 15.27
N VAL A 84 -28.94 -2.57 15.21
CA VAL A 84 -28.75 -1.65 16.33
C VAL A 84 -29.81 -0.56 16.36
N SER A 85 -30.06 0.02 17.54
CA SER A 85 -31.03 1.10 17.71
C SER A 85 -30.51 2.44 17.19
N SER A 86 -31.41 3.42 17.05
CA SER A 86 -31.06 4.77 16.61
C SER A 86 -30.05 5.46 17.53
N LYS A 87 -30.11 5.25 18.86
CA LYS A 87 -29.14 5.87 19.80
C LYS A 87 -27.73 5.31 19.60
N VAL A 88 -27.61 4.01 19.30
CA VAL A 88 -26.32 3.38 18.94
C VAL A 88 -25.78 3.98 17.66
N SER A 89 -26.59 4.06 16.60
CA SER A 89 -26.16 4.65 15.31
C SER A 89 -25.72 6.10 15.46
N LEU A 90 -26.43 6.91 16.26
CA LEU A 90 -26.07 8.30 16.55
C LEU A 90 -24.77 8.42 17.34
N LEU A 91 -24.54 7.58 18.36
CA LEU A 91 -23.27 7.58 19.09
C LEU A 91 -22.11 7.10 18.21
N ARG A 92 -22.35 6.17 17.29
CA ARG A 92 -21.35 5.76 16.28
C ARG A 92 -21.06 6.86 15.25
N GLU A 93 -22.06 7.65 14.86
CA GLU A 93 -21.85 8.85 14.04
C GLU A 93 -21.00 9.88 14.80
N LEU A 94 -21.32 10.12 16.08
CA LEU A 94 -20.57 11.05 16.95
C LEU A 94 -19.11 10.62 17.15
N MET A 95 -18.86 9.35 17.50
CA MET A 95 -17.49 8.86 17.70
C MET A 95 -16.66 8.98 16.41
N HIS A 96 -17.27 8.73 15.25
CA HIS A 96 -16.61 8.83 13.96
C HIS A 96 -16.31 10.30 13.61
N MET A 97 -17.21 11.23 13.93
CA MET A 97 -16.93 12.67 13.81
C MET A 97 -15.77 13.12 14.69
N GLY A 98 -15.61 12.54 15.88
CA GLY A 98 -14.44 12.78 16.72
C GLY A 98 -13.13 12.48 16.00
N GLU A 99 -13.04 11.32 15.34
CA GLU A 99 -11.88 10.93 14.53
C GLU A 99 -11.70 11.81 13.29
N MET A 100 -12.79 12.18 12.59
CA MET A 100 -12.72 13.10 11.45
C MET A 100 -12.14 14.46 11.87
N ILE A 101 -12.56 14.98 13.04
CA ILE A 101 -12.05 16.25 13.58
C ILE A 101 -10.58 16.12 13.97
N GLU A 102 -10.24 15.10 14.75
CA GLU A 102 -8.87 14.81 15.19
C GLU A 102 -7.91 14.72 14.01
N SER A 103 -8.27 13.91 13.02
CA SER A 103 -7.40 13.62 11.89
C SER A 103 -7.28 14.79 10.93
N HIS A 104 -8.40 15.41 10.53
CA HIS A 104 -8.35 16.50 9.54
C HIS A 104 -7.64 17.71 10.12
N SER A 105 -7.89 18.07 11.39
CA SER A 105 -7.22 19.20 12.04
C SER A 105 -5.70 18.96 12.14
N LEU A 106 -5.28 17.74 12.50
CA LEU A 106 -3.87 17.34 12.50
C LEU A 106 -3.28 17.46 11.08
N HIS A 107 -3.89 16.83 10.09
CA HIS A 107 -3.34 16.77 8.74
C HIS A 107 -3.20 18.16 8.12
N ILE A 108 -4.29 18.93 8.03
CA ILE A 108 -4.27 20.18 7.27
C ILE A 108 -3.34 21.22 7.90
N TYR A 109 -3.28 21.32 9.24
CA TYR A 109 -2.45 22.33 9.91
C TYR A 109 -1.02 21.87 10.18
N TYR A 110 -0.81 20.64 10.64
CA TYR A 110 0.52 20.20 11.06
C TYR A 110 1.33 19.59 9.92
N LEU A 111 0.65 18.94 8.97
CA LEU A 111 1.31 18.17 7.93
C LEU A 111 1.33 18.93 6.61
N ALA A 112 0.22 19.56 6.22
CA ALA A 112 0.09 20.19 4.90
C ALA A 112 0.38 21.71 4.89
N LEU A 113 -0.20 22.50 5.81
CA LEU A 113 -0.06 23.96 5.81
C LEU A 113 1.38 24.47 5.75
N PRO A 114 2.38 23.85 6.42
CA PRO A 114 3.77 24.30 6.33
C PRO A 114 4.30 24.36 4.88
N ASP A 115 3.87 23.46 4.00
CA ASP A 115 4.26 23.48 2.58
C ASP A 115 3.75 24.72 1.85
N TYR A 116 2.54 25.17 2.17
CA TYR A 116 1.89 26.30 1.50
C TYR A 116 2.36 27.67 2.03
N VAL A 117 2.82 27.73 3.28
CA VAL A 117 3.30 28.98 3.89
C VAL A 117 4.82 29.09 3.97
N GLY A 118 5.55 28.11 3.42
CA GLY A 118 7.01 28.14 3.31
C GLY A 118 7.75 27.83 4.60
N PHE A 119 7.23 26.91 5.42
CA PHE A 119 7.87 26.47 6.66
C PHE A 119 8.23 24.98 6.61
N PRO A 120 9.36 24.57 7.22
CA PRO A 120 9.78 23.17 7.21
C PRO A 120 8.90 22.27 8.08
N SER A 121 8.20 22.85 9.08
CA SER A 121 7.32 22.14 10.00
C SER A 121 6.34 23.08 10.67
N ALA A 122 5.28 22.53 11.27
CA ALA A 122 4.33 23.29 12.06
C ALA A 122 4.95 23.95 13.30
N ILE A 123 6.00 23.33 13.89
CA ILE A 123 6.72 23.90 15.03
C ILE A 123 7.45 25.18 14.62
N ALA A 124 8.14 25.17 13.48
CA ALA A 124 8.78 26.37 12.94
C ALA A 124 7.73 27.45 12.59
N MET A 125 6.61 27.01 12.02
CA MET A 125 5.47 27.86 11.65
C MET A 125 4.84 28.57 12.86
N ALA A 126 4.90 27.99 14.06
CA ALA A 126 4.31 28.55 15.29
C ALA A 126 4.86 29.95 15.64
N SER A 127 6.09 30.27 15.26
CA SER A 127 6.68 31.61 15.46
C SER A 127 5.89 32.74 14.77
N LYS A 128 5.17 32.44 13.69
CA LYS A 128 4.41 33.41 12.89
C LYS A 128 2.91 33.12 12.86
N PHE A 129 2.52 31.86 13.01
CA PHE A 129 1.14 31.37 12.95
C PHE A 129 0.75 30.64 14.24
N ASP A 130 1.14 31.17 15.40
CA ASP A 130 0.88 30.59 16.74
C ASP A 130 -0.62 30.27 16.93
N LEU A 131 -1.51 31.18 16.51
CA LEU A 131 -2.95 31.01 16.64
C LEU A 131 -3.45 29.81 15.82
N GLU A 132 -3.03 29.67 14.56
CA GLU A 132 -3.40 28.55 13.69
C GLU A 132 -2.92 27.20 14.26
N VAL A 133 -1.68 27.16 14.77
CA VAL A 133 -1.08 25.98 15.38
C VAL A 133 -1.82 25.58 16.67
N ARG A 134 -2.21 26.54 17.51
CA ARG A 134 -2.99 26.29 18.74
C ARG A 134 -4.41 25.83 18.44
N ILE A 135 -5.11 26.51 17.54
CA ILE A 135 -6.48 26.14 17.13
C ILE A 135 -6.50 24.69 16.62
N ALA A 136 -5.49 24.30 15.84
CA ALA A 136 -5.37 22.92 15.38
C ALA A 136 -5.24 21.91 16.52
N LEU A 137 -4.39 22.18 17.53
CA LEU A 137 -4.28 21.32 18.71
C LEU A 137 -5.56 21.26 19.53
N GLU A 138 -6.25 22.39 19.71
CA GLU A 138 -7.51 22.44 20.45
C GLU A 138 -8.62 21.66 19.74
N MET A 139 -8.72 21.77 18.41
CA MET A 139 -9.65 20.95 17.62
C MET A 139 -9.28 19.47 17.70
N LYS A 140 -7.99 19.15 17.61
CA LYS A 140 -7.49 17.78 17.76
C LYS A 140 -7.85 17.19 19.13
N GLU A 141 -7.63 17.96 20.20
CA GLU A 141 -7.98 17.58 21.56
C GLU A 141 -9.49 17.38 21.72
N PHE A 142 -10.30 18.23 21.11
CA PHE A 142 -11.75 18.08 21.11
C PHE A 142 -12.21 16.79 20.40
N GLY A 143 -11.66 16.49 19.22
CA GLY A 143 -11.92 15.23 18.51
C GLY A 143 -11.53 14.01 19.36
N ASN A 144 -10.34 14.05 19.95
CA ASN A 144 -9.84 13.06 20.91
C ASN A 144 -10.78 12.89 22.12
N HIS A 145 -11.32 13.97 22.67
CA HIS A 145 -12.25 13.92 23.79
C HIS A 145 -13.53 13.18 23.40
N ILE A 146 -14.12 13.51 22.24
CA ILE A 146 -15.30 12.78 21.73
C ILE A 146 -15.00 11.28 21.60
N MET A 147 -13.84 10.94 21.01
CA MET A 147 -13.42 9.54 20.87
C MET A 147 -13.28 8.85 22.23
N LYS A 148 -12.67 9.49 23.23
CA LYS A 148 -12.55 8.93 24.58
C LYS A 148 -13.90 8.75 25.25
N THR A 149 -14.79 9.72 25.17
CA THR A 149 -16.13 9.66 25.78
C THR A 149 -16.96 8.52 25.17
N ALA A 150 -16.92 8.36 23.84
CA ALA A 150 -17.70 7.32 23.16
C ALA A 150 -17.04 5.93 23.19
N SER A 151 -15.73 5.85 23.08
CA SER A 151 -15.00 4.57 22.90
C SER A 151 -14.25 4.09 24.15
N GLY A 152 -14.15 4.94 25.19
CA GLY A 152 -13.45 4.68 26.45
C GLY A 152 -11.95 5.04 26.44
N ARG A 153 -11.34 5.22 25.27
CA ARG A 153 -9.92 5.62 25.12
C ARG A 153 -9.76 6.60 23.96
N TYR A 154 -8.65 7.35 23.97
CA TYR A 154 -8.29 8.20 22.83
C TYR A 154 -7.98 7.38 21.58
N ILE A 155 -7.30 6.24 21.77
CA ILE A 155 -6.84 5.36 20.70
C ILE A 155 -7.22 3.93 21.08
N HIS A 156 -7.72 3.15 20.11
CA HIS A 156 -8.10 1.75 20.29
C HIS A 156 -9.05 1.51 21.49
N GLY A 157 -10.12 2.30 21.56
CA GLY A 157 -11.18 2.14 22.55
C GLY A 157 -11.99 0.86 22.35
N GLU A 158 -12.36 0.23 23.46
CA GLU A 158 -13.05 -1.09 23.47
C GLU A 158 -14.55 -1.00 23.73
N ASN A 159 -15.05 0.18 24.10
CA ASN A 159 -16.46 0.37 24.44
C ASN A 159 -17.45 0.04 23.30
N PRO A 160 -17.15 0.34 22.01
CA PRO A 160 -18.02 -0.05 20.90
C PRO A 160 -17.90 -1.55 20.63
N VAL A 161 -19.01 -2.27 20.75
CA VAL A 161 -19.11 -3.72 20.62
C VAL A 161 -20.21 -4.10 19.62
N ILE A 162 -20.24 -5.38 19.21
CA ILE A 162 -21.30 -5.89 18.32
C ILE A 162 -22.64 -5.70 19.02
N GLY A 163 -23.59 -5.08 18.33
CA GLY A 163 -24.94 -4.86 18.87
C GLY A 163 -25.10 -3.62 19.75
N GLY A 164 -24.04 -2.84 20.03
CA GLY A 164 -24.18 -1.62 20.84
C GLY A 164 -22.88 -1.06 21.41
N PHE A 165 -22.96 -0.60 22.67
CA PHE A 165 -21.86 -0.07 23.46
C PHE A 165 -21.89 -0.69 24.86
N GLY A 166 -20.73 -0.87 25.48
CA GLY A 166 -20.65 -1.32 26.88
C GLY A 166 -21.23 -0.30 27.86
N LYS A 167 -20.98 0.99 27.63
CA LYS A 167 -21.50 2.11 28.40
C LYS A 167 -21.83 3.30 27.48
N PHE A 168 -22.95 3.97 27.73
CA PHE A 168 -23.30 5.23 27.07
C PHE A 168 -22.74 6.44 27.85
N PRO A 169 -22.37 7.53 27.14
CA PRO A 169 -22.00 8.79 27.78
C PRO A 169 -23.13 9.38 28.62
N SER A 170 -22.79 10.14 29.66
CA SER A 170 -23.78 10.87 30.44
C SER A 170 -24.36 12.06 29.65
N ASP A 171 -25.55 12.51 30.05
CA ASP A 171 -26.18 13.69 29.44
C ASP A 171 -25.31 14.96 29.62
N GLU A 172 -24.56 15.06 30.71
CA GLU A 172 -23.62 16.16 30.97
C GLU A 172 -22.44 16.14 29.99
N GLU A 173 -21.85 14.96 29.75
CA GLU A 173 -20.77 14.78 28.76
C GLU A 173 -21.26 15.15 27.35
N LEU A 174 -22.46 14.71 26.98
CA LEU A 174 -23.07 15.04 25.69
C LEU A 174 -23.34 16.56 25.56
N ALA A 175 -23.89 17.18 26.60
CA ALA A 175 -24.16 18.62 26.63
C ALA A 175 -22.87 19.45 26.54
N TRP A 176 -21.79 18.99 27.17
CA TRP A 176 -20.47 19.61 27.05
C TRP A 176 -19.95 19.52 25.62
N ILE A 177 -20.01 18.34 24.98
CA ILE A 177 -19.59 18.15 23.58
C ILE A 177 -20.35 19.10 22.65
N LYS A 178 -21.67 19.18 22.80
CA LYS A 178 -22.52 20.10 22.02
C LYS A 178 -22.09 21.55 22.20
N SER A 179 -21.94 21.99 23.45
CA SER A 179 -21.60 23.38 23.77
C SER A 179 -20.22 23.76 23.22
N ARG A 180 -19.26 22.85 23.35
CA ARG A 180 -17.90 23.05 22.85
C ARG A 180 -17.84 23.08 21.32
N ALA A 181 -18.61 22.23 20.63
CA ALA A 181 -18.71 22.27 19.17
C ALA A 181 -19.22 23.63 18.66
N ILE A 182 -20.23 24.20 19.33
CA ILE A 182 -20.77 25.53 19.00
C ILE A 182 -19.71 26.63 19.20
N GLN A 183 -18.93 26.56 20.28
CA GLN A 183 -17.87 27.53 20.58
C GLN A 183 -16.76 27.53 19.52
N PHE A 184 -16.46 26.38 18.90
CA PHE A 184 -15.43 26.27 17.87
C PHE A 184 -15.85 26.83 16.50
N MET A 185 -17.15 27.03 16.25
CA MET A 185 -17.68 27.42 14.93
C MET A 185 -16.95 28.62 14.29
N PRO A 186 -16.66 29.74 14.99
CA PRO A 186 -15.94 30.86 14.39
C PRO A 186 -14.53 30.48 13.90
N PHE A 187 -13.82 29.64 14.65
CA PHE A 187 -12.49 29.16 14.29
C PHE A 187 -12.53 28.20 13.11
N VAL A 188 -13.50 27.28 13.09
CA VAL A 188 -13.67 26.32 12.00
C VAL A 188 -14.05 27.04 10.69
N MET A 189 -14.87 28.09 10.76
CA MET A 189 -15.13 28.95 9.61
C MET A 189 -13.87 29.68 9.12
N LYS A 190 -12.99 30.13 10.03
CA LYS A 190 -11.68 30.70 9.68
C LYS A 190 -10.79 29.65 9.01
N THR A 191 -10.79 28.41 9.49
CA THR A 191 -10.08 27.29 8.86
C THR A 191 -10.53 27.08 7.43
N VAL A 192 -11.84 27.03 7.16
CA VAL A 192 -12.35 26.89 5.79
C VAL A 192 -11.88 28.03 4.89
N ARG A 193 -11.97 29.29 5.36
CA ARG A 193 -11.50 30.45 4.58
C ARG A 193 -10.01 30.33 4.28
N LEU A 194 -9.19 30.04 5.30
CA LEU A 194 -7.75 29.86 5.15
C LEU A 194 -7.43 28.85 4.04
N PHE A 195 -7.93 27.62 4.15
CA PHE A 195 -7.59 26.57 3.19
C PHE A 195 -8.24 26.73 1.81
N CYS A 196 -9.39 27.41 1.70
CA CYS A 196 -9.99 27.71 0.41
C CYS A 196 -9.32 28.89 -0.31
N GLU A 197 -8.68 29.79 0.43
CA GLU A 197 -8.02 31.00 -0.10
C GLU A 197 -6.48 30.87 -0.18
N LEU A 198 -5.92 29.69 0.15
CA LEU A 198 -4.50 29.39 -0.05
C LEU A 198 -4.10 29.52 -1.53
N ASP A 199 -2.89 30.01 -1.75
CA ASP A 199 -2.27 30.00 -3.08
C ASP A 199 -1.78 28.58 -3.42
N TYR A 200 -2.70 27.76 -3.94
CA TYR A 200 -2.37 26.40 -4.37
C TYR A 200 -1.45 26.45 -5.59
N PRO A 201 -0.23 25.91 -5.49
CA PRO A 201 0.73 25.98 -6.56
C PRO A 201 0.25 25.19 -7.78
N ASP A 202 0.65 25.62 -8.99
CA ASP A 202 0.28 24.99 -10.26
C ASP A 202 0.62 23.49 -10.25
N CYS A 203 -0.39 22.64 -10.05
CA CYS A 203 -0.31 21.19 -10.11
C CYS A 203 -1.04 20.75 -11.39
N PRO A 204 -0.56 19.72 -12.12
CA PRO A 204 -1.28 19.25 -13.29
C PRO A 204 -2.75 18.92 -12.96
N GLU A 205 -3.66 19.35 -13.85
CA GLU A 205 -5.08 19.14 -13.68
C GLU A 205 -5.57 18.03 -14.62
N GLU A 206 -6.10 16.96 -14.05
CA GLU A 206 -6.59 15.81 -14.82
C GLU A 206 -7.95 15.35 -14.36
N ASP A 207 -8.72 14.77 -15.29
CA ASP A 207 -9.99 14.16 -14.93
C ASP A 207 -9.75 12.93 -14.07
N THR A 208 -10.52 12.82 -12.98
CA THR A 208 -10.34 11.80 -11.96
C THR A 208 -11.70 11.24 -11.56
N VAL A 209 -11.82 9.91 -11.50
CA VAL A 209 -13.01 9.26 -10.94
C VAL A 209 -12.90 9.31 -9.43
N TYR A 210 -13.92 9.83 -8.75
CA TYR A 210 -13.97 9.89 -7.30
C TYR A 210 -14.97 8.86 -6.77
N ALA A 211 -14.60 8.14 -5.71
CA ALA A 211 -15.46 7.19 -5.04
C ALA A 211 -15.62 7.54 -3.55
N CYS A 212 -16.85 7.38 -3.03
CA CYS A 212 -17.14 7.51 -1.61
C CYS A 212 -18.38 6.68 -1.23
N CYS A 213 -18.63 6.49 0.06
CA CYS A 213 -19.90 5.99 0.56
C CYS A 213 -21.03 6.90 0.07
N ASN A 214 -22.14 6.29 -0.32
CA ASN A 214 -23.40 6.96 -0.56
C ASN A 214 -24.21 6.89 0.73
N PRO A 215 -24.26 7.97 1.54
CA PRO A 215 -25.25 8.06 2.60
C PRO A 215 -26.67 8.11 1.98
N ASP A 216 -27.71 8.23 2.82
CA ASP A 216 -29.07 8.47 2.34
C ASP A 216 -29.07 9.54 1.23
N LYS A 217 -29.87 9.31 0.17
CA LYS A 217 -29.75 10.01 -1.13
C LYS A 217 -29.72 11.55 -1.07
N ASN A 218 -30.16 12.15 0.04
CA ASN A 218 -30.29 13.60 0.25
C ASN A 218 -29.43 14.17 1.38
N THR A 219 -28.45 13.41 1.90
CA THR A 219 -27.59 13.87 3.01
C THR A 219 -26.11 13.78 2.65
N TYR A 220 -25.31 14.64 3.27
CA TYR A 220 -23.87 14.44 3.39
C TYR A 220 -23.61 13.60 4.65
N GLY A 221 -22.65 12.69 4.61
CA GLY A 221 -22.31 11.83 5.74
C GLY A 221 -21.12 10.93 5.45
N PHE A 222 -20.59 10.31 6.52
CA PHE A 222 -19.39 9.48 6.49
C PHE A 222 -19.67 7.98 6.51
N VAL A 223 -20.93 7.58 6.33
CA VAL A 223 -21.37 6.18 6.39
C VAL A 223 -22.47 5.97 5.34
N GLY A 224 -22.45 4.81 4.67
CA GLY A 224 -23.45 4.44 3.68
C GLY A 224 -23.48 2.93 3.45
N ASP A 225 -24.43 2.46 2.64
CA ASP A 225 -24.54 1.04 2.24
C ASP A 225 -24.27 0.79 0.75
N GLU A 226 -24.02 1.87 0.01
CA GLU A 226 -23.57 1.83 -1.38
C GLU A 226 -22.33 2.71 -1.52
N ILE A 227 -21.60 2.52 -2.61
CA ILE A 227 -20.47 3.33 -3.03
C ILE A 227 -20.93 4.18 -4.23
N LEU A 228 -20.84 5.50 -4.11
CA LEU A 228 -21.15 6.46 -5.16
C LEU A 228 -19.87 6.87 -5.91
N LEU A 229 -19.95 6.84 -7.23
CA LEU A 229 -18.89 7.34 -8.11
C LEU A 229 -19.25 8.73 -8.65
N SER A 230 -18.24 9.54 -8.97
CA SER A 230 -18.42 10.86 -9.62
C SER A 230 -19.09 10.78 -11.00
N THR A 231 -19.15 9.58 -11.58
CA THR A 231 -19.90 9.28 -12.81
C THR A 231 -21.42 9.18 -12.59
N GLY A 232 -21.90 9.24 -11.34
CA GLY A 232 -23.30 9.03 -10.96
C GLY A 232 -23.69 7.57 -10.75
N LYS A 233 -22.81 6.61 -11.09
CA LYS A 233 -23.04 5.18 -10.85
C LYS A 233 -22.90 4.85 -9.36
N THR A 234 -23.78 3.98 -8.87
CA THR A 234 -23.67 3.36 -7.54
C THR A 234 -23.23 1.89 -7.64
N ILE A 235 -22.51 1.42 -6.64
CA ILE A 235 -22.07 0.02 -6.47
C ILE A 235 -22.50 -0.41 -5.06
N LYS A 236 -23.14 -1.57 -4.92
CA LYS A 236 -23.49 -2.11 -3.60
C LYS A 236 -22.24 -2.46 -2.81
N LYS A 237 -22.26 -2.31 -1.49
CA LYS A 237 -21.11 -2.66 -0.65
C LYS A 237 -20.67 -4.12 -0.78
N GLU A 238 -21.59 -5.05 -1.06
CA GLU A 238 -21.28 -6.47 -1.28
C GLU A 238 -20.46 -6.69 -2.56
N ASP A 239 -20.60 -5.79 -3.53
CA ASP A 239 -19.98 -5.82 -4.85
C ASP A 239 -18.75 -4.91 -4.94
N TYR A 240 -18.14 -4.54 -3.81
CA TYR A 240 -17.02 -3.58 -3.73
C TYR A 240 -15.84 -3.91 -4.66
N LYS A 241 -15.61 -5.19 -4.98
CA LYS A 241 -14.55 -5.64 -5.91
C LYS A 241 -14.74 -5.11 -7.33
N ASN A 242 -15.96 -4.71 -7.72
CA ASN A 242 -16.23 -4.03 -8.98
C ASN A 242 -15.62 -2.61 -9.05
N LEU A 243 -15.28 -2.03 -7.90
CA LEU A 243 -14.52 -0.78 -7.80
C LEU A 243 -13.02 -1.04 -7.63
N THR A 244 -12.66 -1.83 -6.62
CA THR A 244 -11.28 -1.87 -6.11
C THR A 244 -10.36 -2.69 -7.00
N ASN A 245 -10.79 -3.91 -7.36
CA ASN A 245 -10.05 -4.88 -8.18
C ASN A 245 -8.54 -4.91 -7.82
N GLU A 246 -8.25 -5.21 -6.54
CA GLU A 246 -6.90 -5.05 -6.01
C GLU A 246 -5.86 -5.96 -6.67
N PHE A 247 -4.66 -5.42 -6.87
CA PHE A 247 -3.49 -6.15 -7.37
C PHE A 247 -2.22 -5.74 -6.63
N VAL A 248 -1.16 -6.53 -6.77
CA VAL A 248 0.13 -6.30 -6.12
C VAL A 248 1.15 -5.75 -7.12
N VAL A 249 2.10 -4.97 -6.60
CA VAL A 249 3.24 -4.43 -7.36
C VAL A 249 4.53 -4.80 -6.67
N SER A 250 5.61 -5.01 -7.43
CA SER A 250 6.88 -5.52 -6.88
C SER A 250 7.65 -4.51 -6.02
N HIS A 251 7.25 -3.24 -6.02
CA HIS A 251 7.97 -2.14 -5.38
C HIS A 251 7.28 -1.59 -4.12
N SER A 252 6.21 -2.20 -3.63
CA SER A 252 5.46 -1.69 -2.47
C SER A 252 4.75 -2.82 -1.73
N TYR A 253 4.70 -2.75 -0.39
CA TYR A 253 3.89 -3.66 0.43
C TYR A 253 2.40 -3.28 0.49
N ALA A 254 2.02 -2.16 -0.11
CA ALA A 254 0.62 -1.80 -0.30
C ALA A 254 0.07 -2.37 -1.61
N LYS A 255 -1.11 -3.01 -1.52
CA LYS A 255 -1.95 -3.36 -2.67
C LYS A 255 -2.35 -2.09 -3.45
N ARG A 256 -2.73 -2.26 -4.71
CA ARG A 256 -3.15 -1.22 -5.64
C ARG A 256 -4.57 -1.47 -6.10
N SER A 257 -5.31 -0.41 -6.43
CA SER A 257 -6.69 -0.51 -6.93
C SER A 257 -6.86 0.24 -8.25
N LEU A 258 -7.67 -0.31 -9.15
CA LEU A 258 -8.03 0.32 -10.42
C LEU A 258 -9.50 0.08 -10.73
N TYR A 259 -10.21 1.14 -11.08
CA TYR A 259 -11.59 1.04 -11.56
C TYR A 259 -11.60 0.97 -13.07
N LYS A 260 -12.03 -0.17 -13.63
CA LYS A 260 -12.04 -0.42 -15.09
C LYS A 260 -10.68 -0.12 -15.75
N GLY A 261 -9.59 -0.52 -15.08
CA GLY A 261 -8.22 -0.32 -15.55
C GLY A 261 -7.70 1.12 -15.44
N LYS A 262 -8.40 2.02 -14.75
CA LYS A 262 -7.98 3.42 -14.54
C LYS A 262 -7.86 3.75 -13.05
N PRO A 263 -6.90 4.64 -12.68
CA PRO A 263 -6.83 5.17 -11.32
C PRO A 263 -8.11 5.91 -10.93
N TYR A 264 -8.43 5.85 -9.64
CA TYR A 264 -9.50 6.60 -9.02
C TYR A 264 -9.03 7.13 -7.66
N SER A 265 -9.77 8.11 -7.14
CA SER A 265 -9.47 8.77 -5.88
C SER A 265 -10.58 8.57 -4.85
N VAL A 266 -10.20 8.43 -3.60
CA VAL A 266 -11.05 8.45 -2.41
C VAL A 266 -10.51 9.49 -1.41
N GLY A 267 -11.35 9.97 -0.50
CA GLY A 267 -10.96 10.99 0.49
C GLY A 267 -11.97 12.12 0.61
N ALA A 268 -11.59 13.19 1.32
CA ALA A 268 -12.46 14.35 1.50
C ALA A 268 -12.80 15.00 0.15
N LEU A 269 -11.83 15.11 -0.75
CA LEU A 269 -12.07 15.65 -2.10
C LEU A 269 -13.09 14.81 -2.87
N ALA A 270 -13.03 13.48 -2.74
CA ALA A 270 -13.99 12.58 -3.38
C ALA A 270 -15.41 12.79 -2.85
N ARG A 271 -15.55 12.89 -1.52
CA ARG A 271 -16.83 13.13 -0.85
C ARG A 271 -17.39 14.50 -1.21
N VAL A 272 -16.58 15.56 -1.20
CA VAL A 272 -17.03 16.91 -1.57
C VAL A 272 -17.44 16.97 -3.05
N ASN A 273 -16.68 16.34 -3.96
CA ASN A 273 -17.04 16.30 -5.38
C ASN A 273 -18.34 15.53 -5.66
N ASN A 274 -18.61 14.46 -4.91
CA ASN A 274 -19.78 13.59 -5.14
C ASN A 274 -21.02 14.02 -4.35
N LEU A 275 -20.84 14.58 -3.15
CA LEU A 275 -21.90 14.83 -2.17
C LEU A 275 -22.02 16.31 -1.79
N GLY A 276 -21.15 17.21 -2.24
CA GLY A 276 -21.10 18.61 -1.81
C GLY A 276 -22.42 19.38 -2.00
N ASP A 277 -23.23 19.01 -2.99
CA ASP A 277 -24.57 19.57 -3.18
C ASP A 277 -25.60 19.14 -2.13
N ARG A 278 -25.30 18.09 -1.36
CA ARG A 278 -26.11 17.60 -0.23
C ARG A 278 -25.76 18.24 1.10
N LEU A 279 -24.74 19.10 1.15
CA LEU A 279 -24.40 19.89 2.35
C LEU A 279 -25.53 20.85 2.69
N LYS A 280 -25.64 21.21 3.98
CA LYS A 280 -26.60 22.17 4.52
C LYS A 280 -25.87 23.23 5.36
N GLY A 281 -26.62 24.21 5.86
CA GLY A 281 -26.13 25.24 6.78
C GLY A 281 -24.94 26.06 6.25
N GLU A 282 -23.99 26.37 7.14
CA GLU A 282 -22.79 27.13 6.82
C GLU A 282 -21.84 26.33 5.93
N ALA A 283 -21.77 25.00 6.10
CA ALA A 283 -20.98 24.16 5.21
C ALA A 283 -21.43 24.29 3.75
N ARG A 284 -22.75 24.32 3.48
CA ARG A 284 -23.27 24.54 2.11
C ARG A 284 -22.91 25.92 1.57
N LYS A 285 -23.02 26.97 2.39
CA LYS A 285 -22.68 28.34 1.99
C LYS A 285 -21.21 28.45 1.60
N MET A 286 -20.32 27.87 2.39
CA MET A 286 -18.88 27.85 2.09
C MET A 286 -18.56 27.03 0.85
N TYR A 287 -19.19 25.86 0.68
CA TYR A 287 -19.08 25.07 -0.54
C TYR A 287 -19.47 25.88 -1.78
N GLN A 288 -20.64 26.52 -1.77
CA GLN A 288 -21.12 27.31 -2.92
C GLN A 288 -20.21 28.50 -3.25
N ARG A 289 -19.56 29.07 -2.23
CA ARG A 289 -18.64 30.21 -2.40
C ARG A 289 -17.31 29.80 -3.03
N TYR A 290 -16.72 28.68 -2.62
CA TYR A 290 -15.33 28.35 -2.96
C TYR A 290 -15.17 27.20 -3.95
N PHE A 291 -16.13 26.27 -4.00
CA PHE A 291 -16.06 25.12 -4.88
C PHE A 291 -16.06 25.57 -6.34
N ASN A 292 -15.08 25.07 -7.10
CA ASN A 292 -14.92 25.41 -8.50
C ASN A 292 -14.36 24.22 -9.29
N ARG A 293 -14.22 24.37 -10.60
CA ARG A 293 -13.81 23.28 -11.50
C ARG A 293 -12.46 22.65 -11.13
N ARG A 294 -11.53 23.41 -10.51
CA ARG A 294 -10.21 22.89 -10.13
C ARG A 294 -10.28 21.80 -9.06
N TRP A 295 -11.28 21.85 -8.18
CA TRP A 295 -11.49 20.82 -7.13
C TRP A 295 -11.78 19.44 -7.73
N LYS A 296 -12.29 19.38 -8.96
CA LYS A 296 -12.55 18.12 -9.66
C LYS A 296 -11.28 17.53 -10.27
N ARG A 297 -10.21 18.30 -10.41
CA ARG A 297 -9.07 17.96 -11.26
C ARG A 297 -7.70 18.12 -10.60
N ASN A 298 -7.64 18.66 -9.38
CA ASN A 298 -6.39 18.94 -8.69
C ASN A 298 -6.44 18.36 -7.27
N PRO A 299 -5.59 17.37 -6.94
CA PRO A 299 -5.61 16.68 -5.66
C PRO A 299 -5.24 17.58 -4.47
N LEU A 300 -4.56 18.72 -4.71
CA LEU A 300 -4.20 19.66 -3.64
C LEU A 300 -5.45 20.24 -2.94
N PHE A 301 -6.59 20.32 -3.63
CA PHE A 301 -7.85 20.77 -3.03
C PHE A 301 -8.44 19.78 -2.02
N ASN A 302 -7.84 18.59 -1.83
CA ASN A 302 -8.21 17.71 -0.73
C ASN A 302 -8.02 18.40 0.63
N ASN A 303 -7.02 19.28 0.78
CA ASN A 303 -6.84 20.07 2.01
C ASN A 303 -8.03 21.03 2.27
N ALA A 304 -8.52 21.72 1.23
CA ALA A 304 -9.72 22.56 1.33
C ALA A 304 -10.99 21.73 1.58
N ALA A 305 -11.09 20.55 0.98
CA ALA A 305 -12.20 19.63 1.21
C ALA A 305 -12.21 19.11 2.67
N GLN A 306 -11.05 18.77 3.25
CA GLN A 306 -10.93 18.39 4.66
C GLN A 306 -11.37 19.53 5.60
N ALA A 307 -10.99 20.77 5.29
CA ALA A 307 -11.44 21.94 6.05
C ALA A 307 -12.97 22.09 5.99
N LEU A 308 -13.59 21.87 4.83
CA LEU A 308 -15.04 21.89 4.68
C LEU A 308 -15.73 20.76 5.47
N GLU A 309 -15.11 19.59 5.54
CA GLU A 309 -15.61 18.47 6.35
C GLU A 309 -15.49 18.70 7.86
N LEU A 310 -14.47 19.42 8.32
CA LEU A 310 -14.42 19.91 9.69
C LEU A 310 -15.65 20.77 9.99
N LEU A 311 -15.96 21.74 9.12
CA LEU A 311 -17.15 22.59 9.29
C LEU A 311 -18.43 21.77 9.33
N TYR A 312 -18.59 20.80 8.43
CA TYR A 312 -19.72 19.88 8.46
C TYR A 312 -19.81 19.11 9.78
N ALA A 313 -18.70 18.55 10.29
CA ALA A 313 -18.70 17.79 11.53
C ALA A 313 -19.11 18.65 12.74
N PHE A 314 -18.52 19.83 12.89
CA PHE A 314 -18.86 20.77 13.97
C PHE A 314 -20.32 21.25 13.89
N GLU A 315 -20.84 21.50 12.69
CA GLU A 315 -22.25 21.89 12.49
C GLU A 315 -23.21 20.73 12.81
N ARG A 316 -22.81 19.49 12.54
CA ARG A 316 -23.65 18.30 12.69
C ARG A 316 -23.73 17.79 14.12
N ILE A 317 -22.66 17.92 14.91
CA ILE A 317 -22.56 17.44 16.30
C ILE A 317 -23.74 17.90 17.20
N PRO A 318 -24.11 19.20 17.26
CA PRO A 318 -25.22 19.65 18.10
C PRO A 318 -26.53 18.92 17.81
N SER A 319 -26.82 18.69 16.52
CA SER A 319 -28.03 17.99 16.10
C SER A 319 -28.02 16.50 16.46
N ILE A 320 -26.85 15.85 16.45
CA ILE A 320 -26.73 14.45 16.91
C ILE A 320 -27.00 14.37 18.41
N VAL A 321 -26.34 15.24 19.19
CA VAL A 321 -26.50 15.29 20.65
C VAL A 321 -27.96 15.54 21.03
N ASP A 322 -28.63 16.51 20.41
CA ASP A 322 -30.03 16.84 20.70
C ASP A 322 -30.99 15.68 20.42
N LYS A 323 -30.67 14.83 19.43
CA LYS A 323 -31.45 13.62 19.16
C LYS A 323 -31.15 12.54 20.19
N MET A 324 -29.89 12.37 20.59
CA MET A 324 -29.49 11.36 21.57
C MET A 324 -30.06 11.61 22.96
N LEU A 325 -30.09 12.87 23.42
CA LEU A 325 -30.63 13.26 24.73
C LEU A 325 -32.14 12.97 24.87
N LYS A 326 -32.85 12.75 23.76
CA LYS A 326 -34.28 12.40 23.73
C LYS A 326 -34.52 10.89 23.74
N LEU A 327 -33.48 10.08 23.65
CA LEU A 327 -33.56 8.62 23.56
C LEU A 327 -33.03 7.99 24.84
N SER A 328 -33.69 6.95 25.34
CA SER A 328 -33.15 6.13 26.43
C SER A 328 -31.98 5.27 25.97
N ASP A 329 -31.12 4.89 26.91
CA ASP A 329 -30.03 3.95 26.65
C ASP A 329 -30.61 2.57 26.35
N PRO A 330 -30.38 2.02 25.13
CA PRO A 330 -30.87 0.70 24.77
C PRO A 330 -30.00 -0.39 25.42
N PRO A 331 -30.56 -1.58 25.71
CA PRO A 331 -29.76 -2.73 26.06
C PRO A 331 -28.88 -3.19 24.89
N LEU A 332 -27.82 -3.93 25.19
CA LEU A 332 -26.97 -4.56 24.18
C LEU A 332 -27.79 -5.59 23.38
N VAL A 333 -27.73 -5.50 22.04
CA VAL A 333 -28.41 -6.47 21.17
C VAL A 333 -27.57 -7.74 21.07
N THR A 334 -28.14 -8.87 21.48
CA THR A 334 -27.49 -10.19 21.40
C THR A 334 -27.78 -10.89 20.08
N TYR A 335 -26.98 -11.91 19.77
CA TYR A 335 -27.14 -12.71 18.55
C TYR A 335 -26.83 -14.18 18.82
N THR A 336 -27.45 -15.07 18.03
CA THR A 336 -27.27 -16.53 18.12
C THR A 336 -26.71 -17.15 16.85
N LYS A 337 -26.75 -16.39 15.74
CA LYS A 337 -26.26 -16.82 14.44
C LYS A 337 -24.75 -17.06 14.50
N LYS A 338 -24.28 -18.15 13.89
CA LYS A 338 -22.86 -18.54 13.87
C LYS A 338 -22.22 -18.52 12.48
N ASP A 339 -23.02 -18.27 11.45
CA ASP A 339 -22.59 -18.32 10.06
C ASP A 339 -23.14 -17.12 9.31
N GLY A 340 -22.35 -16.55 8.41
CA GLY A 340 -22.81 -15.45 7.57
C GLY A 340 -21.69 -14.65 6.95
N ARG A 341 -22.05 -13.88 5.92
CA ARG A 341 -21.15 -12.94 5.25
C ARG A 341 -21.65 -11.53 5.44
N GLY A 342 -20.74 -10.60 5.69
CA GLY A 342 -21.07 -9.20 5.89
C GLY A 342 -19.97 -8.28 5.42
N THR A 343 -20.37 -7.19 4.75
CA THR A 343 -19.47 -6.10 4.38
C THR A 343 -19.88 -4.83 5.13
N GLY A 344 -18.92 -4.15 5.72
CA GLY A 344 -19.06 -2.84 6.34
C GLY A 344 -18.19 -1.83 5.60
N ILE A 345 -18.80 -0.72 5.18
CA ILE A 345 -18.08 0.40 4.55
C ILE A 345 -18.23 1.67 5.38
N VAL A 346 -17.17 2.45 5.54
CA VAL A 346 -17.25 3.77 6.18
C VAL A 346 -16.30 4.71 5.44
N GLU A 347 -16.49 6.01 5.61
CA GLU A 347 -15.53 7.01 5.16
C GLU A 347 -14.56 7.33 6.26
N ALA A 348 -13.37 6.73 6.19
CA ALA A 348 -12.27 7.18 7.01
C ALA A 348 -11.82 8.60 6.59
N PRO A 349 -11.04 9.31 7.43
CA PRO A 349 -10.52 10.63 7.07
C PRO A 349 -9.85 10.64 5.68
N ARG A 350 -9.07 9.59 5.39
CA ARG A 350 -8.36 9.37 4.13
C ARG A 350 -9.22 8.89 2.96
N GLY A 351 -10.46 8.45 3.21
CA GLY A 351 -11.38 7.98 2.16
C GLY A 351 -12.14 6.72 2.50
N LEU A 352 -12.73 6.11 1.48
CA LEU A 352 -13.54 4.90 1.57
C LEU A 352 -12.74 3.75 2.20
N LEU A 353 -13.23 3.21 3.31
CA LEU A 353 -12.69 2.05 4.01
C LEU A 353 -13.70 0.90 3.89
N ILE A 354 -13.24 -0.26 3.44
CA ILE A 354 -14.09 -1.45 3.22
C ILE A 354 -13.55 -2.61 4.03
N HIS A 355 -14.41 -3.24 4.83
CA HIS A 355 -14.12 -4.48 5.52
C HIS A 355 -15.16 -5.53 5.13
N SER A 356 -14.75 -6.69 4.64
CA SER A 356 -15.63 -7.81 4.29
C SER A 356 -15.20 -9.07 5.05
N TYR A 357 -16.16 -9.73 5.70
CA TYR A 357 -15.92 -10.93 6.50
C TYR A 357 -16.87 -12.05 6.15
N GLU A 358 -16.41 -13.27 6.35
CA GLU A 358 -17.23 -14.48 6.44
C GLU A 358 -16.99 -15.15 7.79
N ILE A 359 -18.08 -15.60 8.41
CA ILE A 359 -18.09 -16.32 9.67
C ILE A 359 -18.62 -17.73 9.39
N SER A 360 -17.93 -18.74 9.89
CA SER A 360 -18.33 -20.15 9.81
C SER A 360 -18.13 -20.81 11.18
N GLY A 361 -19.17 -21.45 11.71
CA GLY A 361 -19.11 -22.12 13.01
C GLY A 361 -18.82 -21.18 14.19
N GLY A 362 -19.11 -19.88 14.05
CA GLY A 362 -18.84 -18.85 15.05
C GLY A 362 -17.42 -18.27 15.00
N LEU A 363 -16.62 -18.67 14.01
CA LEU A 363 -15.25 -18.20 13.82
C LEU A 363 -15.11 -17.49 12.47
N VAL A 364 -14.25 -16.48 12.41
CA VAL A 364 -13.91 -15.77 11.17
C VAL A 364 -13.18 -16.73 10.22
N SER A 365 -13.77 -16.99 9.05
CA SER A 365 -13.21 -17.87 8.02
C SER A 365 -12.62 -17.10 6.83
N TYR A 366 -13.01 -15.84 6.65
CA TYR A 366 -12.50 -14.95 5.60
C TYR A 366 -12.50 -13.51 6.09
N THR A 367 -11.45 -12.78 5.69
CA THR A 367 -11.26 -11.35 5.95
C THR A 367 -10.67 -10.69 4.72
N ASP A 368 -11.24 -9.55 4.30
CA ASP A 368 -10.70 -8.68 3.25
C ASP A 368 -10.86 -7.22 3.66
N ILE A 369 -9.74 -6.50 3.73
CA ILE A 369 -9.67 -5.12 4.20
C ILE A 369 -9.06 -4.26 3.09
N ILE A 370 -9.84 -3.30 2.59
CA ILE A 370 -9.42 -2.35 1.56
C ILE A 370 -9.32 -0.97 2.19
N THR A 371 -8.11 -0.42 2.23
CA THR A 371 -7.85 0.86 2.90
C THR A 371 -7.74 2.02 1.93
N PRO A 372 -7.99 3.26 2.37
CA PRO A 372 -8.07 4.40 1.46
C PRO A 372 -6.75 4.69 0.74
N THR A 373 -5.62 4.58 1.46
CA THR A 373 -4.30 4.86 0.89
C THR A 373 -3.89 3.84 -0.17
N ALA A 374 -4.24 2.56 -0.01
CA ALA A 374 -4.04 1.54 -1.04
C ALA A 374 -4.85 1.85 -2.32
N GLN A 375 -6.06 2.39 -2.16
CA GLN A 375 -6.91 2.80 -3.28
C GLN A 375 -6.35 4.03 -4.02
N ASN A 376 -5.80 5.00 -3.28
CA ASN A 376 -5.22 6.22 -3.84
C ASN A 376 -3.82 6.04 -4.46
N ALA A 377 -3.14 4.91 -4.21
CA ALA A 377 -1.73 4.73 -4.54
C ALA A 377 -1.40 4.89 -6.04
N GLU A 378 -2.27 4.38 -6.92
CA GLU A 378 -2.12 4.54 -8.38
C GLU A 378 -2.34 5.99 -8.83
N ASP A 379 -3.23 6.71 -8.16
CA ASP A 379 -3.52 8.10 -8.49
C ASP A 379 -2.41 9.04 -8.01
N ILE A 380 -1.81 8.74 -6.85
CA ILE A 380 -0.60 9.39 -6.35
C ILE A 380 0.54 9.26 -7.36
N GLU A 381 0.83 8.04 -7.84
CA GLU A 381 1.87 7.81 -8.84
C GLU A 381 1.58 8.56 -10.15
N ARG A 382 0.32 8.54 -10.61
CA ARG A 382 -0.12 9.27 -11.80
C ARG A 382 0.14 10.77 -11.69
N TYR A 383 -0.33 11.43 -10.63
CA TYR A 383 -0.13 12.88 -10.47
C TYR A 383 1.33 13.25 -10.28
N CYS A 384 2.11 12.44 -9.56
CA CYS A 384 3.55 12.64 -9.43
C CYS A 384 4.27 12.51 -10.77
N LEU A 385 3.88 11.56 -11.63
CA LEU A 385 4.44 11.40 -12.97
C LEU A 385 4.16 12.63 -13.82
N ILE A 386 2.91 13.08 -13.87
CA ILE A 386 2.54 14.26 -14.68
C ILE A 386 3.26 15.51 -14.16
N ALA A 387 3.36 15.66 -12.83
CA ALA A 387 4.04 16.77 -12.21
C ALA A 387 5.54 16.76 -12.54
N ALA A 388 6.22 15.63 -12.33
CA ALA A 388 7.63 15.46 -12.66
C ALA A 388 7.90 15.75 -14.14
N GLN A 389 7.06 15.24 -15.04
CA GLN A 389 7.21 15.46 -16.48
C GLN A 389 7.05 16.94 -16.86
N LYS A 390 6.10 17.65 -16.25
CA LYS A 390 5.87 19.08 -16.49
C LYS A 390 7.05 19.94 -16.03
N PHE A 391 7.61 19.66 -14.84
CA PHE A 391 8.80 20.35 -14.33
C PHE A 391 10.05 20.04 -15.16
N LEU A 392 10.22 18.78 -15.59
CA LEU A 392 11.31 18.38 -16.47
C LEU A 392 11.26 19.15 -17.82
N TYR A 393 10.09 19.31 -18.42
CA TYR A 393 9.94 20.09 -19.66
C TYR A 393 10.26 21.57 -19.50
N ARG A 394 10.03 22.15 -18.33
CA ARG A 394 10.36 23.55 -18.01
C ARG A 394 11.84 23.77 -17.65
N GLY A 395 12.63 22.70 -17.54
CA GLY A 395 14.02 22.79 -17.07
C GLY A 395 14.16 23.02 -15.57
N GLU A 396 13.09 22.79 -14.81
CA GLU A 396 13.00 23.02 -13.35
C GLU A 396 13.10 21.69 -12.59
N GLU A 397 14.15 20.91 -12.90
CA GLU A 397 14.30 19.54 -12.38
C GLU A 397 14.47 19.48 -10.86
N ASP A 398 15.08 20.51 -10.28
CA ASP A 398 15.29 20.70 -8.84
C ASP A 398 13.97 20.74 -8.06
N LYS A 399 12.87 21.19 -8.68
CA LYS A 399 11.55 21.28 -8.06
C LYS A 399 10.71 19.99 -8.12
N ILE A 400 11.16 18.99 -8.88
CA ILE A 400 10.43 17.73 -9.04
C ILE A 400 10.23 17.05 -7.69
N ARG A 401 11.27 17.03 -6.86
CA ARG A 401 11.23 16.40 -5.54
C ARG A 401 10.14 17.03 -4.66
N ASP A 402 10.22 18.34 -4.44
CA ASP A 402 9.32 19.07 -3.55
C ASP A 402 7.87 18.97 -4.04
N ARG A 403 7.67 18.98 -5.35
CA ARG A 403 6.34 18.80 -5.92
C ARG A 403 5.77 17.41 -5.66
N MET A 404 6.56 16.35 -5.81
CA MET A 404 6.10 14.99 -5.51
C MET A 404 5.75 14.87 -4.02
N GLU A 405 6.55 15.43 -3.12
CA GLU A 405 6.22 15.44 -1.67
C GLU A 405 4.89 16.14 -1.40
N LEU A 406 4.66 17.32 -2.00
CA LEU A 406 3.41 18.06 -1.86
C LEU A 406 2.20 17.28 -2.38
N VAL A 407 2.31 16.67 -3.57
CA VAL A 407 1.24 15.85 -4.15
C VAL A 407 0.92 14.68 -3.23
N VAL A 408 1.94 13.94 -2.76
CA VAL A 408 1.75 12.81 -1.87
C VAL A 408 1.05 13.25 -0.58
N ARG A 409 1.53 14.32 0.08
CA ARG A 409 0.91 14.84 1.32
C ARG A 409 -0.53 15.30 1.11
N ALA A 410 -0.89 15.85 -0.06
CA ALA A 410 -2.26 16.27 -0.31
C ALA A 410 -3.29 15.12 -0.20
N TYR A 411 -2.89 13.88 -0.47
CA TYR A 411 -3.75 12.70 -0.31
C TYR A 411 -3.89 12.22 1.15
N ASP A 412 -3.20 12.83 2.11
CA ASP A 412 -3.15 12.39 3.52
C ASP A 412 -2.83 10.89 3.65
N PRO A 413 -1.76 10.36 3.02
CA PRO A 413 -1.51 8.93 3.00
C PRO A 413 -1.18 8.44 4.41
N CYS A 414 -1.84 7.35 4.79
CA CYS A 414 -1.59 6.62 6.01
C CYS A 414 -0.88 5.33 5.63
N ILE A 415 0.45 5.38 5.59
CA ILE A 415 1.27 4.31 5.04
C ILE A 415 1.10 3.04 5.88
N SER A 416 1.01 3.17 7.21
CA SER A 416 0.74 2.03 8.07
C SER A 416 -0.64 1.43 7.78
N CYS A 417 -1.72 2.23 7.64
CA CYS A 417 -3.04 1.72 7.25
C CYS A 417 -3.01 1.04 5.85
N SER A 418 -1.94 1.09 5.05
CA SER A 418 -1.90 0.48 3.70
C SER A 418 -1.06 -0.81 3.58
N ALA A 419 -0.23 -1.10 4.57
CA ALA A 419 0.67 -2.26 4.58
C ALA A 419 -0.08 -3.54 5.00
N HIS A 420 -0.78 -4.16 4.06
CA HIS A 420 -1.60 -5.36 4.31
C HIS A 420 -0.98 -6.67 3.81
N MET A 421 -0.01 -6.64 2.88
CA MET A 421 0.50 -7.87 2.27
C MET A 421 2.02 -7.86 2.04
N ALA A 422 2.64 -9.01 2.26
CA ALA A 422 3.94 -9.35 1.67
C ALA A 422 3.67 -10.41 0.60
N GLU A 423 4.33 -10.30 -0.54
CA GLU A 423 4.52 -11.46 -1.39
C GLU A 423 5.40 -12.45 -0.63
N VAL A 424 4.81 -13.46 0.02
CA VAL A 424 5.57 -14.66 0.38
C VAL A 424 5.81 -15.37 -0.95
N ARG A 425 6.93 -15.03 -1.61
CA ARG A 425 7.47 -15.87 -2.67
C ARG A 425 7.89 -17.17 -2.02
N ASN A 426 6.95 -18.10 -1.90
CA ASN A 426 7.36 -19.50 -1.93
C ASN A 426 8.09 -19.65 -3.25
N ALA A 427 9.38 -19.97 -3.18
CA ALA A 427 10.12 -20.35 -4.37
C ALA A 427 9.24 -21.38 -5.11
N PRO A 428 8.91 -21.18 -6.40
CA PRO A 428 8.29 -22.24 -7.17
C PRO A 428 9.11 -23.50 -6.93
N PRO A 429 8.52 -24.70 -6.77
CA PRO A 429 9.31 -25.93 -6.71
C PRO A 429 10.26 -25.92 -7.91
N GLU A 430 11.54 -25.64 -7.67
CA GLU A 430 12.49 -25.37 -8.74
C GLU A 430 12.85 -26.69 -9.38
N ASP A 431 12.07 -27.12 -10.36
CA ASP A 431 12.51 -28.19 -11.25
C ASP A 431 13.39 -27.59 -12.34
N TRP A 432 14.70 -27.60 -12.08
CA TRP A 432 15.74 -27.20 -13.03
C TRP A 432 15.58 -27.90 -14.40
N LYS A 433 14.96 -29.10 -14.44
CA LYS A 433 14.69 -29.83 -15.69
C LYS A 433 13.70 -29.09 -16.58
N VAL A 434 12.61 -28.57 -16.00
CA VAL A 434 11.59 -27.81 -16.73
C VAL A 434 12.19 -26.52 -17.28
N ARG A 435 13.04 -25.84 -16.51
CA ARG A 435 13.74 -24.64 -16.97
C ARG A 435 14.73 -24.96 -18.09
N LEU A 436 15.50 -26.03 -17.95
CA LEU A 436 16.46 -26.47 -18.96
C LEU A 436 15.77 -26.89 -20.27
N ALA A 437 14.63 -27.58 -20.20
CA ALA A 437 13.81 -27.93 -21.36
C ALA A 437 13.33 -26.68 -22.12
N LYS A 438 12.81 -25.67 -21.39
CA LYS A 438 12.41 -24.38 -21.98
C LYS A 438 13.58 -23.62 -22.62
N LEU A 439 14.80 -23.75 -22.08
CA LEU A 439 15.99 -23.17 -22.71
C LEU A 439 16.33 -23.88 -24.02
N LYS A 440 16.27 -25.22 -24.04
CA LYS A 440 16.48 -26.03 -25.24
C LYS A 440 15.46 -25.71 -26.35
N GLU A 441 14.20 -25.47 -26.01
CA GLU A 441 13.13 -25.09 -26.96
C GLU A 441 13.37 -23.73 -27.64
N ARG A 442 13.97 -22.77 -26.93
CA ARG A 442 14.15 -21.40 -27.43
C ARG A 442 15.32 -21.28 -28.40
N ASN A 443 16.42 -22.00 -28.16
CA ASN A 443 17.64 -22.10 -28.97
C ASN A 443 18.59 -23.11 -28.34
N LEU A 444 19.43 -23.81 -29.12
CA LEU A 444 20.46 -24.72 -28.56
C LEU A 444 21.39 -23.97 -27.59
N PRO A 445 21.43 -24.33 -26.29
CA PRO A 445 22.29 -23.65 -25.32
C PRO A 445 23.77 -23.82 -25.65
N ILE A 446 24.58 -22.86 -25.19
CA ILE A 446 26.04 -22.98 -25.16
C ILE A 446 26.41 -23.27 -23.71
N PHE A 447 27.14 -24.37 -23.47
CA PHE A 447 27.52 -24.79 -22.12
C PHE A 447 28.98 -24.42 -21.83
N ILE A 448 29.24 -23.88 -20.64
CA ILE A 448 30.59 -23.50 -20.20
C ILE A 448 30.85 -24.16 -18.85
N GLY A 449 31.81 -25.09 -18.80
CA GLY A 449 32.27 -25.71 -17.55
C GLY A 449 33.23 -24.80 -16.80
N VAL A 450 32.87 -24.46 -15.56
CA VAL A 450 33.62 -23.64 -14.61
C VAL A 450 34.09 -24.52 -13.44
N GLY A 451 35.21 -24.17 -12.81
CA GLY A 451 35.71 -24.84 -11.61
C GLY A 451 37.22 -25.10 -11.64
N GLU A 452 37.72 -25.81 -10.64
CA GLU A 452 39.14 -26.15 -10.48
C GLU A 452 39.35 -27.66 -10.33
N ARG A 453 40.23 -28.24 -11.17
CA ARG A 453 40.36 -29.71 -11.28
C ARG A 453 40.84 -30.40 -10.00
N ASP A 454 41.60 -29.69 -9.18
CA ASP A 454 42.26 -30.25 -8.00
C ASP A 454 41.48 -29.98 -6.69
N ARG A 455 40.25 -29.46 -6.78
CA ARG A 455 39.40 -29.03 -5.65
C ARG A 455 38.09 -29.80 -5.49
N SER A 456 38.16 -31.12 -5.26
CA SER A 456 36.99 -31.92 -4.83
C SER A 456 35.72 -31.67 -5.67
N ASP A 457 34.60 -31.23 -5.09
CA ASP A 457 33.33 -31.02 -5.79
C ASP A 457 33.32 -29.80 -6.70
N ASP A 458 34.29 -28.90 -6.53
CA ASP A 458 34.46 -27.73 -7.39
C ASP A 458 34.85 -28.13 -8.83
N ALA A 459 35.44 -29.31 -9.02
CA ALA A 459 35.74 -29.86 -10.33
C ALA A 459 34.49 -30.29 -11.13
N VAL A 460 33.29 -30.28 -10.53
CA VAL A 460 32.06 -30.85 -11.11
C VAL A 460 31.66 -30.18 -12.43
N GLY A 461 31.82 -28.85 -12.55
CA GLY A 461 31.47 -28.11 -13.76
C GLY A 461 32.36 -28.49 -14.94
N ILE A 462 33.67 -28.64 -14.70
CA ILE A 462 34.64 -29.13 -15.69
C ILE A 462 34.32 -30.59 -16.07
N GLU A 463 34.10 -31.48 -15.10
CA GLU A 463 33.85 -32.90 -15.38
C GLU A 463 32.57 -33.08 -16.21
N LEU A 464 31.50 -32.33 -15.89
CA LEU A 464 30.26 -32.34 -16.64
C LEU A 464 30.48 -31.87 -18.09
N ALA A 465 31.19 -30.75 -18.29
CA ALA A 465 31.50 -30.24 -19.63
C ALA A 465 32.32 -31.23 -20.47
N LEU A 466 33.34 -31.87 -19.88
CA LEU A 466 34.14 -32.90 -20.56
C LEU A 466 33.31 -34.12 -20.97
N LYS A 467 32.39 -34.57 -20.10
CA LYS A 467 31.48 -35.67 -20.43
C LYS A 467 30.49 -35.30 -21.53
N LEU A 468 29.94 -34.08 -21.52
CA LEU A 468 29.06 -33.59 -22.58
C LEU A 468 29.79 -33.58 -23.94
N LYS A 469 31.04 -33.10 -23.99
CA LYS A 469 31.89 -33.17 -25.19
C LYS A 469 32.06 -34.60 -25.69
N LYS A 470 32.36 -35.54 -24.78
CA LYS A 470 32.55 -36.96 -25.12
C LYS A 470 31.29 -37.61 -25.71
N HIS A 471 30.10 -37.15 -25.32
CA HIS A 471 28.82 -37.62 -25.85
C HIS A 471 28.35 -36.84 -27.09
N GLY A 472 29.21 -35.99 -27.68
CA GLY A 472 28.93 -35.30 -28.94
C GLY A 472 28.03 -34.06 -28.82
N VAL A 473 27.81 -33.52 -27.61
CA VAL A 473 27.09 -32.26 -27.43
C VAL A 473 27.91 -31.11 -28.03
N LYS A 474 27.31 -30.36 -28.96
CA LYS A 474 27.95 -29.23 -29.64
C LYS A 474 28.03 -28.00 -28.72
N ASP A 475 29.00 -27.12 -28.99
CA ASP A 475 29.17 -25.82 -28.31
C ASP A 475 29.31 -25.91 -26.78
N VAL A 476 30.07 -26.90 -26.33
CA VAL A 476 30.52 -27.03 -24.93
C VAL A 476 31.95 -26.55 -24.82
N TRP A 477 32.23 -25.70 -23.84
CA TRP A 477 33.53 -25.07 -23.64
C TRP A 477 33.97 -25.22 -22.18
N LEU A 478 35.28 -25.20 -21.93
CA LEU A 478 35.84 -25.02 -20.59
C LEU A 478 36.21 -23.56 -20.38
N GLU A 479 36.17 -23.09 -19.13
CA GLU A 479 36.56 -21.71 -18.79
C GLU A 479 37.96 -21.34 -19.30
N SER A 480 38.94 -22.26 -19.24
CA SER A 480 40.28 -22.03 -19.76
C SER A 480 40.31 -21.84 -21.29
N GLU A 481 39.52 -22.61 -22.03
CA GLU A 481 39.38 -22.49 -23.50
C GLU A 481 38.72 -21.17 -23.91
N VAL A 482 37.88 -20.62 -23.01
CA VAL A 482 37.22 -19.32 -23.15
C VAL A 482 38.20 -18.16 -22.91
N ARG A 483 39.32 -18.37 -22.22
CA ARG A 483 40.31 -17.30 -22.00
C ARG A 483 41.36 -17.20 -23.12
N GLU A 484 41.67 -18.31 -23.78
CA GLU A 484 42.80 -18.41 -24.72
C GLU A 484 42.44 -18.22 -26.20
N ARG A 485 41.17 -18.42 -26.57
CA ARG A 485 40.68 -18.23 -27.94
C ARG A 485 39.75 -17.02 -27.95
N GLU A 486 39.72 -16.22 -29.02
CA GLU A 486 38.63 -15.25 -29.23
C GLU A 486 37.29 -16.01 -29.28
N VAL A 487 36.63 -16.09 -28.13
CA VAL A 487 35.45 -16.92 -27.89
C VAL A 487 34.23 -16.34 -28.61
N PRO A 488 33.24 -17.18 -28.98
CA PRO A 488 31.98 -16.80 -29.63
C PRO A 488 31.04 -15.84 -28.86
N TRP A 489 31.54 -14.92 -28.02
CA TRP A 489 30.73 -13.85 -27.41
C TRP A 489 29.97 -13.06 -28.47
N ASN A 490 30.62 -12.76 -29.60
CA ASN A 490 30.07 -11.90 -30.65
C ASN A 490 29.32 -12.65 -31.76
N LYS A 491 29.47 -13.98 -31.90
CA LYS A 491 28.84 -14.76 -32.98
C LYS A 491 27.47 -15.38 -32.63
N ALA A 492 27.06 -15.37 -31.36
CA ALA A 492 25.89 -16.11 -30.89
C ALA A 492 24.99 -15.32 -29.91
N SER A 493 24.73 -14.04 -30.19
CA SER A 493 24.03 -13.11 -29.27
C SER A 493 22.65 -13.58 -28.80
N HIS A 494 21.96 -14.43 -29.57
CA HIS A 494 20.58 -14.87 -29.30
C HIS A 494 20.47 -16.24 -28.60
N ARG A 495 21.56 -17.00 -28.48
CA ARG A 495 21.56 -18.34 -27.83
C ARG A 495 21.80 -18.21 -26.32
N PRO A 496 21.10 -18.99 -25.48
CA PRO A 496 21.30 -18.93 -24.03
C PRO A 496 22.67 -19.47 -23.62
N LEU A 497 23.35 -18.79 -22.71
CA LEU A 497 24.58 -19.27 -22.08
C LEU A 497 24.24 -19.99 -20.78
N VAL A 498 24.80 -21.18 -20.57
CA VAL A 498 24.62 -21.96 -19.35
C VAL A 498 25.98 -22.32 -18.76
N PHE A 499 26.32 -21.69 -17.64
CA PHE A 499 27.52 -22.02 -16.86
C PHE A 499 27.24 -23.23 -15.99
N LEU A 500 28.12 -24.23 -16.06
CA LEU A 500 28.07 -25.45 -15.26
C LEU A 500 29.08 -25.29 -14.13
N ASP A 501 28.61 -25.27 -12.89
CA ASP A 501 29.47 -24.92 -11.73
C ASP A 501 29.04 -25.63 -10.44
N ALA A 502 29.96 -25.70 -9.48
CA ALA A 502 29.63 -25.95 -8.08
C ALA A 502 29.14 -24.64 -7.45
N VAL A 503 27.95 -24.64 -6.86
CA VAL A 503 27.38 -23.43 -6.26
C VAL A 503 26.91 -23.77 -4.85
N ASP A 504 27.40 -23.05 -3.85
CA ASP A 504 26.99 -23.26 -2.46
C ASP A 504 25.78 -22.37 -2.14
N PHE A 505 24.60 -22.98 -2.13
CA PHE A 505 23.34 -22.37 -1.74
C PHE A 505 22.80 -22.96 -0.42
N ARG A 506 23.69 -23.49 0.44
CA ARG A 506 23.42 -24.00 1.80
C ARG A 506 22.29 -25.03 1.89
N GLU A 507 22.27 -25.95 0.94
CA GLU A 507 21.26 -27.00 0.83
C GLU A 507 21.88 -28.41 0.91
N LYS A 508 21.06 -29.45 0.74
CA LYS A 508 21.55 -30.84 0.66
C LYS A 508 22.51 -31.01 -0.52
N SER A 509 23.69 -31.59 -0.27
CA SER A 509 24.69 -31.89 -1.29
C SER A 509 24.11 -32.69 -2.45
N GLY A 510 24.48 -32.32 -3.68
CA GLY A 510 23.90 -32.89 -4.91
C GLY A 510 22.54 -32.34 -5.31
N LYS A 511 21.96 -31.36 -4.58
CA LYS A 511 20.82 -30.59 -5.10
C LYS A 511 21.27 -29.80 -6.34
N VAL A 512 20.38 -29.70 -7.34
CA VAL A 512 20.66 -29.03 -8.61
C VAL A 512 19.70 -27.87 -8.79
N ILE A 513 20.22 -26.74 -9.24
CA ILE A 513 19.46 -25.53 -9.52
C ILE A 513 19.81 -24.97 -10.91
N LEU A 514 18.89 -24.20 -11.49
CA LEU A 514 19.14 -23.45 -12.71
C LEU A 514 18.60 -22.03 -12.52
N LEU A 515 19.51 -21.07 -12.34
CA LEU A 515 19.19 -19.68 -12.03
C LEU A 515 19.69 -18.74 -13.12
N PRO A 516 19.01 -17.61 -13.40
CA PRO A 516 19.58 -16.58 -14.24
C PRO A 516 20.82 -15.99 -13.57
N LEU A 517 21.89 -15.77 -14.35
CA LEU A 517 23.20 -15.37 -13.86
C LEU A 517 23.15 -14.09 -13.00
N HIS A 518 22.24 -13.17 -13.30
CA HIS A 518 22.12 -11.91 -12.59
C HIS A 518 21.62 -12.02 -11.14
N TYR A 519 20.96 -13.12 -10.75
CA TYR A 519 20.55 -13.36 -9.36
C TYR A 519 21.74 -13.65 -8.44
N ILE A 520 22.87 -14.04 -9.02
CA ILE A 520 24.05 -14.51 -8.29
C ILE A 520 25.03 -13.35 -8.03
N PHE A 521 24.91 -12.21 -8.73
CA PHE A 521 25.76 -11.04 -8.47
C PHE A 521 25.41 -10.30 -7.16
N SER A 522 24.23 -10.56 -6.59
CA SER A 522 23.78 -9.97 -5.32
C SER A 522 24.07 -10.84 -4.09
N ASP A 523 24.44 -12.11 -4.27
CA ASP A 523 24.65 -13.08 -3.20
C ASP A 523 26.07 -13.64 -3.28
N SER A 524 26.76 -13.76 -2.14
CA SER A 524 28.15 -14.22 -2.04
C SER A 524 28.34 -15.75 -2.24
N ALA A 525 27.49 -16.37 -3.08
CA ALA A 525 27.23 -17.81 -3.11
C ALA A 525 27.97 -18.61 -4.22
N LEU A 526 28.94 -18.00 -4.92
CA LEU A 526 29.78 -18.75 -5.87
C LEU A 526 31.12 -19.12 -5.24
N SER A 527 31.53 -20.39 -5.37
CA SER A 527 32.88 -20.85 -4.97
C SER A 527 33.96 -20.16 -5.82
N HIS A 528 33.66 -19.90 -7.09
CA HIS A 528 34.46 -19.07 -7.97
C HIS A 528 33.80 -17.72 -8.16
N ARG A 529 34.49 -16.65 -7.80
CA ARG A 529 34.15 -15.31 -8.29
C ARG A 529 34.00 -15.43 -9.81
N LEU A 530 32.77 -15.45 -10.33
CA LEU A 530 32.49 -15.31 -11.76
C LEU A 530 32.91 -13.91 -12.18
N LEU A 531 34.23 -13.84 -12.36
CA LEU A 531 35.07 -13.10 -13.28
C LEU A 531 34.67 -11.63 -13.52
N PRO A 532 35.46 -10.69 -12.96
CA PRO A 532 35.48 -9.29 -13.41
C PRO A 532 35.59 -9.14 -14.94
N PHE A 533 36.16 -10.14 -15.61
CA PHE A 533 36.28 -10.21 -17.07
C PHE A 533 34.95 -10.46 -17.80
N ILE A 534 34.04 -11.25 -17.22
CA ILE A 534 32.72 -11.55 -17.80
C ILE A 534 31.76 -10.37 -17.58
N SER A 535 31.80 -9.73 -16.42
CA SER A 535 30.98 -8.54 -16.11
C SER A 535 31.38 -7.31 -16.92
N ASN A 536 32.67 -7.15 -17.25
CA ASN A 536 33.17 -5.98 -17.99
C ASN A 536 33.03 -6.11 -19.53
N GLY A 537 32.71 -7.31 -20.05
CA GLY A 537 32.65 -7.58 -21.49
C GLY A 537 31.26 -7.88 -22.06
N MET A 538 30.23 -8.07 -21.23
CA MET A 538 28.88 -8.46 -21.69
C MET A 538 27.88 -7.30 -21.67
N SER A 539 27.06 -7.20 -22.72
CA SER A 539 25.91 -6.30 -22.73
C SER A 539 24.85 -6.75 -21.72
N TYR A 540 24.01 -5.82 -21.27
CA TYR A 540 22.90 -6.09 -20.36
C TYR A 540 21.90 -7.13 -20.92
N GLU A 541 21.66 -7.12 -22.24
CA GLU A 541 20.82 -8.13 -22.91
C GLU A 541 21.44 -9.54 -22.83
N ARG A 542 22.77 -9.64 -22.93
CA ARG A 542 23.49 -10.92 -22.81
C ARG A 542 23.44 -11.47 -21.39
N LEU A 543 23.56 -10.59 -20.40
CA LEU A 543 23.44 -10.93 -18.98
C LEU A 543 22.05 -11.51 -18.64
N LYS A 544 20.99 -10.98 -19.26
CA LYS A 544 19.62 -11.50 -19.12
C LYS A 544 19.42 -12.87 -19.76
N ASN A 545 20.20 -13.22 -20.77
CA ASN A 545 20.12 -14.50 -21.48
C ASN A 545 21.23 -15.49 -21.04
N SER A 546 21.75 -15.32 -19.83
CA SER A 546 22.79 -16.17 -19.24
C SER A 546 22.28 -16.79 -17.94
N PHE A 547 22.63 -18.06 -17.71
CA PHE A 547 22.14 -18.88 -16.62
C PHE A 547 23.28 -19.67 -15.99
N VAL A 548 23.14 -20.04 -14.72
CA VAL A 548 24.04 -20.97 -14.02
C VAL A 548 23.24 -22.22 -13.67
N LEU A 549 23.70 -23.37 -14.13
CA LEU A 549 23.29 -24.68 -13.67
C LEU A 549 24.25 -25.10 -12.56
N GLY A 550 23.81 -24.92 -11.32
CA GLY A 550 24.63 -25.14 -10.12
C GLY A 550 24.32 -26.49 -9.48
N ILE A 551 25.36 -27.18 -9.01
CA ILE A 551 25.25 -28.37 -8.16
C ILE A 551 25.79 -28.02 -6.77
N GLN A 552 25.00 -28.28 -5.71
CA GLN A 552 25.41 -28.04 -4.33
C GLN A 552 26.59 -28.94 -3.97
N PRO A 553 27.77 -28.39 -3.64
CA PRO A 553 28.92 -29.18 -3.20
C PRO A 553 28.70 -29.74 -1.79
N GLU A 554 29.39 -30.83 -1.47
CA GLU A 554 29.61 -31.31 -0.10
C GLU A 554 30.90 -30.72 0.47
N SER A 555 31.95 -30.61 -0.35
CA SER A 555 33.22 -29.97 0.03
C SER A 555 34.02 -29.49 -1.18
N ILE A 556 34.64 -28.32 -1.07
CA ILE A 556 35.48 -27.66 -2.10
C ILE A 556 36.97 -27.59 -1.67
N GLU A 557 37.38 -28.38 -0.69
CA GLU A 557 38.78 -28.43 -0.20
C GLU A 557 39.74 -29.04 -1.24
N GLU A 558 41.01 -28.64 -1.21
CA GLU A 558 42.07 -29.22 -2.04
C GLU A 558 42.26 -30.71 -1.71
N GLY A 559 42.21 -31.58 -2.73
CA GLY A 559 42.62 -32.98 -2.59
C GLY A 559 41.58 -34.01 -2.12
N ARG A 560 40.32 -33.96 -2.59
CA ARG A 560 39.37 -35.10 -2.51
C ARG A 560 38.78 -35.41 -3.89
N LYS A 561 38.26 -36.63 -4.09
CA LYS A 561 37.46 -36.97 -5.28
C LYS A 561 36.05 -36.38 -5.13
N ILE A 562 35.38 -36.04 -6.25
CA ILE A 562 33.97 -35.61 -6.24
C ILE A 562 33.14 -36.56 -5.37
N SER A 563 32.39 -35.99 -4.43
CA SER A 563 31.56 -36.67 -3.48
C SER A 563 30.46 -37.49 -4.16
N SER A 564 30.01 -38.56 -3.51
CA SER A 564 28.98 -39.45 -4.07
C SER A 564 27.67 -38.70 -4.42
N PRO A 565 27.14 -37.78 -3.58
CA PRO A 565 25.92 -37.04 -3.90
C PRO A 565 26.08 -36.13 -5.13
N VAL A 566 27.21 -35.41 -5.22
CA VAL A 566 27.51 -34.52 -6.35
C VAL A 566 27.73 -35.32 -7.64
N ARG A 567 28.39 -36.48 -7.56
CA ARG A 567 28.59 -37.38 -8.70
C ARG A 567 27.26 -37.92 -9.24
N GLN A 568 26.33 -38.30 -8.37
CA GLN A 568 25.00 -38.74 -8.78
C GLN A 568 24.21 -37.60 -9.44
N ALA A 569 24.31 -36.38 -8.90
CA ALA A 569 23.69 -35.20 -9.48
C ALA A 569 24.25 -34.88 -10.87
N LEU A 570 25.57 -34.94 -11.04
CA LEU A 570 26.26 -34.77 -12.32
C LEU A 570 25.72 -35.76 -13.37
N LEU A 571 25.58 -37.04 -13.01
CA LEU A 571 25.04 -38.06 -13.94
C LEU A 571 23.58 -37.76 -14.33
N LYS A 572 22.75 -37.30 -13.39
CA LYS A 572 21.36 -36.88 -13.68
C LYS A 572 21.31 -35.68 -14.62
N VAL A 573 22.20 -34.70 -14.43
CA VAL A 573 22.29 -33.52 -15.31
C VAL A 573 22.78 -33.92 -16.69
N LEU A 574 23.79 -34.78 -16.77
CA LEU A 574 24.32 -35.30 -18.03
C LEU A 574 23.21 -36.00 -18.84
N ASP A 575 22.48 -36.91 -18.21
CA ASP A 575 21.36 -37.63 -18.82
C ASP A 575 20.27 -36.67 -19.33
N GLN A 576 19.92 -35.66 -18.54
CA GLN A 576 18.91 -34.66 -18.91
C GLN A 576 19.36 -33.68 -20.02
N ILE A 577 20.66 -33.51 -20.22
CA ILE A 577 21.17 -32.68 -21.32
C ILE A 577 21.25 -33.50 -22.61
N ILE A 578 21.63 -34.78 -22.53
CA ILE A 578 21.75 -35.68 -23.68
C ILE A 578 20.38 -36.07 -24.23
N ASN A 579 19.45 -36.43 -23.34
CA ASN A 579 18.07 -36.76 -23.67
C ASN A 579 17.18 -35.50 -23.65
#